data_AF-A0A1G5YCJ9-F1
#
_entry.id   AF-A0A1G5YCJ9-F1
#
_cell.length_a   1.000
_cell.length_b   1.000
_cell.length_c   1.000
_cell.angle_alpha   90.00
_cell.angle_beta   90.00
_cell.angle_gamma   90.00
#
_symmetry.space_group_name_H-M   'P 1'
#
loop_
_entity.id
_entity.type
_entity.pdbx_description
1 polymer ?
#
loop_
_entity_poly.entity_id
_entity_poly.type
_entity_poly.pdbx_seq_one_letter_code
_entity_poly.pdbx_strand_id
1 'polypeptide(L)'
;MIGNDAEGNQVRELHYVFPTGSGNIESRSNMTKRGFLPTQVAARVAVANDKTRENGKTIIVQAKYGGMHSLRHFYASWLINRPQDGGLAPPPKVIQERLGHSSIVMTMGVYGHLFPHGDDADEMAAAERALLG
;
A
#
# COMPACT_ATOMS: atom_id res chain seq x y z
N MET A 1 -20.10 13.69 -20.77
CA MET A 1 -20.46 13.66 -22.22
C MET A 1 -19.51 14.58 -22.98
N ILE A 2 -19.49 14.56 -24.32
CA ILE A 2 -18.78 15.59 -25.10
C ILE A 2 -19.78 16.73 -25.32
N GLY A 3 -19.59 17.85 -24.62
CA GLY A 3 -20.31 19.09 -24.89
C GLY A 3 -19.48 19.96 -25.82
N ASN A 4 -20.10 20.91 -26.51
CA ASN A 4 -19.35 21.93 -27.24
C ASN A 4 -19.40 23.24 -26.44
N ASP A 5 -18.32 24.03 -26.45
CA ASP A 5 -18.32 25.38 -25.89
C ASP A 5 -19.12 26.36 -26.79
N ALA A 6 -19.23 27.62 -26.36
CA ALA A 6 -19.91 28.67 -27.12
C ALA A 6 -19.26 28.95 -28.49
N GLU A 7 -18.03 28.47 -28.72
CA GLU A 7 -17.26 28.63 -29.95
C GLU A 7 -17.31 27.36 -30.82
N GLY A 8 -18.02 26.31 -30.38
CA GLY A 8 -18.18 25.06 -31.11
C GLY A 8 -17.05 24.05 -30.93
N ASN A 9 -16.08 24.30 -30.04
CA ASN A 9 -15.00 23.36 -29.77
C ASN A 9 -15.50 22.21 -28.88
N GLN A 10 -15.02 20.99 -29.14
CA GLN A 10 -15.31 19.84 -28.28
C GLN A 10 -14.71 20.04 -26.88
N VAL A 11 -15.57 20.16 -25.88
CA VAL A 11 -15.21 20.15 -24.46
C VAL A 11 -15.51 18.76 -23.89
N ARG A 12 -14.46 18.11 -23.36
CA ARG A 12 -14.62 16.89 -22.59
C ARG A 12 -15.00 17.24 -21.15
N GLU A 13 -16.21 16.88 -20.73
CA GLU A 13 -16.56 16.91 -19.32
C GLU A 13 -15.86 15.74 -18.62
N LEU A 14 -14.82 16.06 -17.84
CA LEU A 14 -13.99 15.08 -17.15
C LEU A 14 -14.58 14.83 -15.75
N HIS A 15 -15.34 13.74 -15.62
CA HIS A 15 -15.80 13.26 -14.31
C HIS A 15 -14.68 12.47 -13.63
N TYR A 16 -13.80 13.15 -12.91
CA TYR A 16 -12.80 12.48 -12.08
C TYR A 16 -13.46 11.83 -10.85
N VAL A 17 -12.98 10.63 -10.47
CA VAL A 17 -13.42 9.94 -9.24
C VAL A 17 -12.91 10.66 -7.98
N PHE A 18 -11.72 11.26 -8.08
CA PHE A 18 -11.07 12.01 -7.00
C PHE A 18 -10.66 13.41 -7.49
N PRO A 19 -11.62 14.32 -7.72
CA PRO A 19 -11.33 15.69 -8.10
C PRO A 19 -10.88 16.52 -6.89
N THR A 20 -10.16 17.61 -7.15
CA THR A 20 -9.99 18.69 -6.17
C THR A 20 -11.35 19.37 -5.91
N GLY A 21 -11.43 20.20 -4.87
CA GLY A 21 -12.63 21.03 -4.63
C GLY A 21 -12.99 21.99 -5.78
N SER A 22 -12.08 22.21 -6.73
CA SER A 22 -12.31 23.00 -7.96
C SER A 22 -12.54 22.13 -9.20
N GLY A 23 -12.73 20.82 -9.05
CA GLY A 23 -13.02 19.91 -10.17
C GLY A 23 -11.79 19.44 -10.98
N ASN A 24 -10.58 19.79 -10.57
CA ASN A 24 -9.34 19.42 -11.28
C ASN A 24 -8.78 18.08 -10.81
N ILE A 25 -7.78 17.54 -11.51
CA ILE A 25 -7.04 16.34 -11.08
C ILE A 25 -6.35 16.62 -9.74
N GLU A 26 -6.58 15.77 -8.74
CA GLU A 26 -5.89 15.88 -7.47
C GLU A 26 -4.41 15.46 -7.58
N SER A 27 -3.52 16.23 -6.95
CA SER A 27 -2.09 15.98 -7.06
C SER A 27 -1.59 15.05 -5.96
N ARG A 28 -0.64 14.17 -6.32
CA ARG A 28 0.00 13.24 -5.37
C ARG A 28 0.66 13.97 -4.19
N SER A 29 1.22 15.15 -4.44
CA SER A 29 1.85 15.99 -3.40
C SER A 29 0.83 16.54 -2.42
N ASN A 30 -0.30 17.05 -2.93
CA ASN A 30 -1.38 17.57 -2.10
C ASN A 30 -2.02 16.46 -1.24
N MET A 31 -2.34 15.31 -1.83
CA MET A 31 -2.88 14.16 -1.08
C MET A 31 -1.94 13.75 0.07
N THR A 32 -0.63 13.74 -0.21
CA THR A 32 0.37 13.39 0.80
C THR A 32 0.43 14.43 1.91
N LYS A 33 0.62 15.71 1.55
CA LYS A 33 0.85 16.80 2.52
C LYS A 33 -0.40 17.20 3.31
N ARG A 34 -1.57 17.17 2.67
CA ARG A 34 -2.83 17.65 3.27
C ARG A 34 -3.64 16.53 3.93
N GLY A 35 -3.57 15.32 3.40
CA GLY A 35 -4.29 14.17 3.95
C GLY A 35 -3.36 13.22 4.69
N PHE A 36 -2.48 12.54 3.96
CA PHE A 36 -1.80 11.35 4.48
C PHE A 36 -0.85 11.61 5.66
N LEU A 37 -0.02 12.66 5.60
CA LEU A 37 0.92 12.95 6.68
C LEU A 37 0.20 13.43 7.95
N PRO A 38 -0.74 14.41 7.90
CA PRO A 38 -1.50 14.81 9.08
C PRO A 38 -2.29 13.66 9.73
N THR A 39 -2.92 12.81 8.92
CA THR A 39 -3.66 11.64 9.44
C THR A 39 -2.76 10.67 10.20
N GLN A 40 -1.55 10.40 9.71
CA GLN A 40 -0.59 9.55 10.43
C GLN A 40 -0.20 10.14 11.80
N VAL A 41 0.03 11.45 11.85
CA VAL A 41 0.36 12.13 13.12
C VAL A 41 -0.81 12.04 14.10
N ALA A 42 -2.03 12.31 13.63
CA ALA A 42 -3.25 12.20 14.43
C ALA A 42 -3.48 10.77 14.95
N ALA A 43 -3.19 9.76 14.12
CA ALA A 43 -3.29 8.34 14.46
C ALA A 43 -2.10 7.82 15.30
N ARG A 44 -1.16 8.69 15.69
CA ARG A 44 0.07 8.32 16.42
C ARG A 44 0.99 7.35 15.67
N VAL A 45 0.86 7.29 14.34
CA VAL A 45 1.81 6.61 13.44
C VAL A 45 2.91 7.60 13.08
N ALA A 46 3.65 8.05 14.10
CA ALA A 46 4.63 9.12 13.99
C ALA A 46 5.92 8.81 14.76
N VAL A 47 7.00 9.47 14.38
CA VAL A 47 8.33 9.36 14.99
C VAL A 47 8.80 10.74 15.47
N ALA A 48 9.61 10.74 16.52
CA ALA A 48 10.29 11.96 16.97
C ALA A 48 11.28 12.42 15.88
N ASN A 49 11.32 13.72 15.62
CA ASN A 49 12.30 14.30 14.70
C ASN A 49 13.40 15.03 15.50
N ASP A 50 14.66 14.73 15.16
CA ASP A 50 15.86 15.27 15.82
C ASP A 50 15.95 16.80 15.78
N LYS A 51 15.34 17.44 14.77
CA LYS A 51 15.30 18.91 14.64
C LYS A 51 14.36 19.61 15.62
N THR A 52 13.72 18.85 16.52
CA THR A 52 12.57 19.31 17.32
C THR A 52 12.63 18.88 18.77
N ARG A 53 13.84 18.95 19.33
CA ARG A 53 14.07 18.99 20.77
C ARG A 53 14.28 20.45 21.17
N GLU A 54 13.32 21.00 21.90
CA GLU A 54 13.50 22.26 22.63
C GLU A 54 13.36 21.93 24.12
N ASN A 55 14.33 22.32 24.94
CA ASN A 55 14.36 22.07 26.39
C ASN A 55 14.10 20.61 26.82
N GLY A 56 14.65 19.64 26.09
CA GLY A 56 14.53 18.21 26.43
C GLY A 56 13.12 17.61 26.23
N LYS A 57 12.18 18.38 25.67
CA LYS A 57 10.82 17.93 25.35
C LYS A 57 10.67 17.80 23.83
N THR A 58 10.15 16.66 23.36
CA THR A 58 9.85 16.46 21.94
C THR A 58 8.65 17.33 21.55
N ILE A 59 8.86 18.33 20.68
CA ILE A 59 7.81 19.31 20.34
C ILE A 59 7.08 18.97 19.04
N ILE A 60 7.73 18.24 18.11
CA ILE A 60 7.11 17.87 16.83
C ILE A 60 7.29 16.38 16.56
N VAL A 61 6.17 15.71 16.31
CA VAL A 61 6.07 14.34 15.79
C VAL A 61 5.89 14.39 14.28
N GLN A 62 6.79 13.76 13.54
CA GLN A 62 6.70 13.63 12.09
C GLN A 62 6.00 12.31 11.75
N ALA A 63 5.13 12.30 10.74
CA ALA A 63 4.55 11.06 10.21
C ALA A 63 5.63 10.02 9.90
N LYS A 64 5.43 8.78 10.34
CA LYS A 64 6.43 7.71 10.19
C LYS A 64 6.69 7.36 8.74
N TYR A 65 5.66 7.41 7.88
CA TYR A 65 5.76 7.06 6.47
C TYR A 65 5.54 8.29 5.59
N GLY A 66 6.62 8.78 4.97
CA GLY A 66 6.60 10.03 4.20
C GLY A 66 5.84 9.98 2.87
N GLY A 67 5.60 8.80 2.31
CA GLY A 67 5.03 8.65 0.96
C GLY A 67 3.86 7.68 0.91
N MET A 68 2.84 8.00 0.11
CA MET A 68 1.64 7.16 -0.06
C MET A 68 1.94 5.76 -0.63
N HIS A 69 3.13 5.52 -1.19
CA HIS A 69 3.54 4.17 -1.60
C HIS A 69 3.66 3.20 -0.42
N SER A 70 3.83 3.71 0.80
CA SER A 70 3.73 2.91 2.03
C SER A 70 2.38 2.22 2.20
N LEU A 71 1.28 2.81 1.74
CA LEU A 71 -0.05 2.17 1.76
C LEU A 71 -0.08 0.93 0.85
N ARG A 72 0.63 0.99 -0.29
CA ARG A 72 0.75 -0.15 -1.19
C ARG A 72 1.61 -1.26 -0.58
N HIS A 73 2.70 -0.90 0.10
CA HIS A 73 3.49 -1.88 0.85
C HIS A 73 2.68 -2.50 1.99
N PHE A 74 1.93 -1.69 2.74
CA PHE A 74 1.01 -2.18 3.77
C PHE A 74 0.00 -3.17 3.19
N TYR A 75 -0.64 -2.82 2.07
CA TYR A 75 -1.59 -3.71 1.40
C TYR A 75 -0.95 -5.03 0.96
N ALA A 76 0.27 -4.99 0.42
CA ALA A 76 1.01 -6.20 0.07
C ALA A 76 1.34 -7.06 1.30
N SER A 77 1.84 -6.46 2.37
CA SER A 77 2.11 -7.16 3.63
C SER A 77 0.85 -7.78 4.23
N TRP A 78 -0.26 -7.05 4.21
CA TRP A 78 -1.55 -7.55 4.68
C TRP A 78 -2.06 -8.72 3.82
N LEU A 79 -1.91 -8.65 2.49
CA LEU A 79 -2.25 -9.77 1.63
C LEU A 79 -1.42 -11.01 1.96
N ILE A 80 -0.12 -10.87 2.26
CA ILE A 80 0.77 -12.02 2.47
C ILE A 80 0.56 -12.66 3.85
N ASN A 81 0.30 -11.86 4.89
CA ASN A 81 0.13 -12.36 6.24
C ASN A 81 -0.98 -13.41 6.33
N ARG A 82 -0.77 -14.38 7.22
CA ARG A 82 -1.75 -15.44 7.51
C ARG A 82 -3.02 -14.81 8.10
N PRO A 83 -4.21 -15.42 7.89
CA PRO A 83 -5.46 -14.94 8.50
C PRO A 83 -5.40 -14.81 10.02
N GLN A 84 -4.72 -15.76 10.70
CA GLN A 84 -4.49 -15.69 12.15
C GLN A 84 -3.63 -14.50 12.61
N ASP A 85 -2.79 -13.96 11.73
CA ASP A 85 -1.98 -12.76 11.97
C ASP A 85 -2.67 -11.50 11.41
N GLY A 86 -3.94 -11.60 11.04
CA GLY A 86 -4.77 -10.50 10.54
C GLY A 86 -4.64 -10.19 9.05
N GLY A 87 -4.03 -11.08 8.26
CA GLY A 87 -3.91 -10.94 6.79
C GLY A 87 -4.93 -11.74 5.99
N LEU A 88 -4.68 -11.90 4.68
CA LEU A 88 -5.55 -12.66 3.77
C LEU A 88 -4.94 -13.98 3.26
N ALA A 89 -3.61 -14.04 3.16
CA ALA A 89 -2.82 -15.13 2.56
C ALA A 89 -3.40 -15.80 1.29
N PRO A 90 -3.78 -15.05 0.23
CA PRO A 90 -4.16 -15.68 -1.02
C PRO A 90 -2.90 -16.20 -1.76
N PRO A 91 -3.07 -17.02 -2.81
CA PRO A 91 -1.95 -17.53 -3.59
C PRO A 91 -1.04 -16.41 -4.12
N PRO A 92 0.29 -16.61 -4.20
CA PRO A 92 1.25 -15.59 -4.65
C PRO A 92 0.91 -14.95 -5.99
N LYS A 93 0.31 -15.71 -6.92
CA LYS A 93 -0.14 -15.21 -8.21
C LYS A 93 -1.27 -14.17 -8.09
N VAL A 94 -2.24 -14.43 -7.20
CA VAL A 94 -3.33 -13.48 -6.91
C VAL A 94 -2.77 -12.20 -6.28
N ILE A 95 -1.75 -12.33 -5.42
CA ILE A 95 -1.07 -11.16 -4.84
C ILE A 95 -0.40 -10.33 -5.96
N GLN A 96 0.32 -10.98 -6.87
CA GLN A 96 0.95 -10.31 -8.03
C GLN A 96 -0.09 -9.54 -8.85
N GLU A 97 -1.23 -10.15 -9.16
CA GLU A 97 -2.30 -9.55 -9.96
C GLU A 97 -2.96 -8.37 -9.25
N ARG A 98 -3.28 -8.51 -7.96
CA ARG A 98 -3.87 -7.42 -7.15
C ARG A 98 -2.94 -6.23 -6.98
N LEU A 99 -1.64 -6.49 -6.90
CA LEU A 99 -0.65 -5.42 -6.91
C LEU A 99 -0.46 -4.86 -8.32
N GLY A 100 -0.74 -5.61 -9.38
CA GLY A 100 -0.45 -5.21 -10.75
C GLY A 100 1.05 -5.22 -11.03
N HIS A 101 1.79 -6.17 -10.45
CA HIS A 101 3.20 -6.38 -10.78
C HIS A 101 3.31 -7.15 -12.10
N SER A 102 4.17 -6.66 -12.99
CA SER A 102 4.40 -7.27 -14.31
C SER A 102 4.98 -8.69 -14.22
N SER A 103 5.65 -9.02 -13.12
CA SER A 103 6.25 -10.34 -12.89
C SER A 103 6.11 -10.77 -11.43
N ILE A 104 5.98 -12.08 -11.22
CA ILE A 104 6.01 -12.70 -9.89
C ILE A 104 7.34 -12.47 -9.19
N VAL A 105 8.43 -12.34 -9.96
CA VAL A 105 9.78 -12.06 -9.43
C VAL A 105 9.81 -10.73 -8.67
N MET A 106 9.05 -9.71 -9.11
CA MET A 106 8.96 -8.45 -8.35
C MET A 106 8.28 -8.66 -7.00
N THR A 107 7.18 -9.41 -6.98
CA THR A 107 6.45 -9.70 -5.74
C THR A 107 7.31 -10.51 -4.77
N MET A 108 7.88 -11.62 -5.23
CA MET A 108 8.68 -12.52 -4.39
C MET A 108 10.03 -11.92 -4.02
N GLY A 109 10.63 -11.11 -4.89
CA GLY A 109 11.89 -10.42 -4.59
C GLY A 109 11.73 -9.34 -3.52
N VAL A 110 10.59 -8.63 -3.49
CA VAL A 110 10.33 -7.57 -2.49
C VAL A 110 9.77 -8.15 -1.19
N TYR A 111 8.85 -9.12 -1.27
CA TYR A 111 8.09 -9.59 -0.11
C TYR A 111 8.31 -11.05 0.26
N GLY A 112 9.20 -11.77 -0.42
CA GLY A 112 9.48 -13.19 -0.16
C GLY A 112 9.79 -13.46 1.32
N HIS A 113 10.45 -12.52 1.99
CA HIS A 113 10.79 -12.59 3.40
C HIS A 113 9.59 -12.55 4.37
N LEU A 114 8.37 -12.28 3.90
CA LEU A 114 7.14 -12.29 4.70
C LEU A 114 6.40 -13.63 4.60
N PHE A 115 6.75 -14.48 3.64
CA PHE A 115 6.12 -15.79 3.52
C PHE A 115 6.66 -16.71 4.63
N PRO A 116 5.79 -17.52 5.28
CA PRO A 116 6.24 -18.51 6.23
C PRO A 116 7.28 -19.44 5.58
N HIS A 117 8.37 -19.68 6.29
CA HIS A 117 9.37 -20.68 5.95
C HIS A 117 9.55 -21.61 7.17
N GLY A 118 9.44 -22.92 6.95
CA GLY A 118 9.52 -23.97 7.96
C GLY A 118 10.45 -25.11 7.54
N ASP A 119 10.65 -26.08 8.43
CA ASP A 119 11.19 -27.38 8.07
C ASP A 119 10.03 -28.27 7.64
N ASP A 120 9.85 -28.39 6.32
CA ASP A 120 8.71 -29.09 5.73
C ASP A 120 8.90 -30.62 5.75
N ALA A 121 9.87 -31.15 6.51
CA ALA A 121 10.22 -32.58 6.53
C ALA A 121 9.03 -33.49 6.89
N ASP A 122 8.22 -33.13 7.90
CA ASP A 122 7.05 -33.91 8.30
C ASP A 122 5.95 -33.87 7.23
N GLU A 123 5.80 -32.73 6.55
CA GLU A 123 4.82 -32.53 5.47
C GLU A 123 5.25 -33.30 4.21
N MET A 124 6.56 -33.32 3.91
CA MET A 124 7.13 -34.17 2.85
C MET A 124 6.96 -35.66 3.16
N ALA A 125 7.23 -36.10 4.39
CA ALA A 125 7.04 -37.50 4.78
C ALA A 125 5.56 -37.92 4.74
N ALA A 126 4.64 -37.02 5.10
CA ALA A 126 3.21 -37.25 4.95
C ALA A 126 2.79 -37.32 3.47
N ALA A 127 3.32 -36.43 2.63
CA ALA A 127 3.05 -36.43 1.19
C ALA A 127 3.61 -37.69 0.50
N GLU A 128 4.79 -38.15 0.88
CA GLU A 128 5.41 -39.39 0.38
C GLU A 128 4.53 -40.61 0.67
N ARG A 129 4.09 -40.78 1.93
CA ARG A 129 3.16 -41.85 2.31
C ARG A 129 1.84 -41.78 1.55
N ALA A 130 1.30 -40.57 1.36
CA ALA A 130 0.06 -40.39 0.61
C ALA A 130 0.21 -40.71 -0.89
N LEU A 131 1.39 -40.49 -1.47
CA LEU A 131 1.66 -40.71 -2.89
C LEU A 131 2.04 -42.17 -3.20
N LEU A 132 2.81 -42.82 -2.32
CA LEU A 132 3.44 -44.13 -2.59
C LEU A 132 2.86 -45.30 -1.78
N GLY A 133 2.15 -45.05 -0.68
CA GLY A 133 1.59 -46.08 0.21
C GLY A 133 2.59 -46.52 1.29
#